data_AF-A0A6A3WR84-F1
#
_entry.id   AF-A0A6A3WR84-F1
#
_cell.length_a   1.000
_cell.length_b   1.000
_cell.length_c   1.000
_cell.angle_alpha   90.00
_cell.angle_beta   90.00
_cell.angle_gamma   90.00
#
_symmetry.space_group_name_H-M   'P 1'
#
loop_
_entity.id
_entity.type
_entity.pdbx_description
1 polymer ?
#
loop_
_entity_poly.entity_id
_entity_poly.type
_entity_poly.pdbx_seq_one_letter_code
_entity_poly.pdbx_strand_id
1 'polypeptide(L)'
;MAARRKALRRSIMLFASEVPVISALNPYRKIEDVFLDVWRRTNPQQVSQLQQKLSVALPSPEVKMQAVVHDLGAAPAIHELLQEAAEAETIHQVAQAQAKVVQSLPVTTPPEIKAEVVQFVTSTMHKGFGVKQESAGIEQYQEKRKIEVKERNLVFSKKKIASVGGYEVLVGGKIDGRADGKVIEVKNRLKRFITPLPKYDIAQLQTYLYILGLQEGELVEHLKGDTAQTKMTKVSWDEEMWQQQIEPYLVKFGSALTHLMKDKTAQSDYLQSDGGQQKEIIRYLWSQEVHHTG
;
A
#
# COMPACT_ATOMS: atom_id res chain seq x y z
N MET A 1 28.28 -30.50 -22.80
CA MET A 1 27.48 -29.26 -22.84
C MET A 1 26.86 -29.01 -21.48
N ALA A 2 27.35 -28.01 -20.74
CA ALA A 2 26.93 -27.73 -19.37
C ALA A 2 25.51 -27.15 -19.35
N ALA A 3 24.60 -27.85 -18.67
CA ALA A 3 23.29 -27.33 -18.32
C ALA A 3 23.47 -26.11 -17.41
N ARG A 4 23.28 -24.90 -17.97
CA ARG A 4 23.11 -23.67 -17.21
C ARG A 4 21.88 -23.87 -16.32
N ARG A 5 22.10 -24.20 -15.04
CA ARG A 5 21.10 -24.04 -13.99
C ARG A 5 20.63 -22.58 -14.07
N LYS A 6 19.39 -22.38 -14.51
CA LYS A 6 18.73 -21.07 -14.49
C LYS A 6 18.63 -20.69 -13.02
N ALA A 7 19.60 -19.91 -12.52
CA ALA A 7 19.54 -19.38 -11.17
C ALA A 7 18.18 -18.71 -11.00
N LEU A 8 17.43 -19.09 -9.96
CA LEU A 8 16.17 -18.43 -9.62
C LEU A 8 16.49 -16.94 -9.49
N ARG A 9 16.07 -16.13 -10.48
CA ARG A 9 16.28 -14.68 -10.43
C ARG A 9 15.46 -14.17 -9.25
N ARG A 10 16.15 -13.61 -8.26
CA ARG A 10 15.50 -13.03 -7.09
C ARG A 10 14.83 -11.73 -7.53
N SER A 11 13.62 -11.48 -7.04
CA SER A 11 12.82 -10.33 -7.46
C SER A 11 12.44 -9.47 -6.26
N ILE A 12 12.63 -8.16 -6.40
CA ILE A 12 12.02 -7.14 -5.54
C ILE A 12 10.72 -6.73 -6.25
N MET A 13 9.59 -7.18 -5.71
CA MET A 13 8.27 -6.77 -6.20
C MET A 13 7.85 -5.50 -5.46
N LEU A 14 7.44 -4.46 -6.17
CA LEU A 14 6.87 -3.22 -5.64
C LEU A 14 5.42 -3.13 -6.12
N PHE A 15 4.46 -2.98 -5.21
CA PHE A 15 3.06 -2.87 -5.62
C PHE A 15 2.72 -1.46 -6.11
N ALA A 16 1.80 -1.35 -7.07
CA ALA A 16 1.36 -0.06 -7.61
C ALA A 16 0.84 0.89 -6.52
N SER A 17 0.22 0.37 -5.46
CA SER A 17 -0.24 1.12 -4.29
C SER A 17 0.88 1.56 -3.33
N GLU A 18 2.08 0.99 -3.46
CA GLU A 18 3.29 1.35 -2.70
C GLU A 18 4.12 2.41 -3.45
N VAL A 19 4.06 2.44 -4.79
CA VAL A 19 4.82 3.37 -5.64
C VAL A 19 4.67 4.84 -5.22
N PRO A 20 3.47 5.36 -4.89
CA PRO A 20 3.32 6.73 -4.42
C PRO A 20 4.11 7.04 -3.14
N VAL A 21 4.26 6.07 -2.25
CA VAL A 21 5.02 6.22 -0.99
C VAL A 21 6.52 6.23 -1.29
N ILE A 22 6.98 5.29 -2.11
CA ILE A 22 8.37 5.16 -2.52
C ILE A 22 8.85 6.41 -3.26
N SER A 23 7.97 7.00 -4.07
CA SER A 23 8.25 8.20 -4.88
C SER A 23 8.03 9.52 -4.12
N ALA A 24 7.77 9.47 -2.81
CA ALA A 24 7.48 10.64 -1.97
C ALA A 24 6.27 11.49 -2.44
N LEU A 25 5.30 10.87 -3.11
CA LEU A 25 4.06 11.50 -3.60
C LEU A 25 2.86 11.26 -2.68
N ASN A 26 3.01 10.40 -1.67
CA ASN A 26 2.01 10.13 -0.63
C ASN A 26 2.44 10.73 0.71
N PRO A 27 1.72 11.74 1.24
CA PRO A 27 2.09 12.40 2.50
C PRO A 27 1.62 11.65 3.76
N TYR A 28 0.82 10.60 3.61
CA TYR A 28 0.13 9.94 4.74
C TYR A 28 0.78 8.62 5.15
N ARG A 29 1.36 7.88 4.19
CA ARG A 29 2.03 6.61 4.46
C ARG A 29 3.52 6.82 4.65
N LYS A 30 4.09 6.02 5.55
CA LYS A 30 5.51 6.05 5.91
C LYS A 30 6.32 5.11 5.03
N ILE A 31 7.57 5.49 4.72
CA ILE A 31 8.44 4.71 3.84
C ILE A 31 9.00 3.48 4.55
N GLU A 32 9.24 3.58 5.86
CA GLU A 32 9.72 2.50 6.72
C GLU A 32 8.77 1.29 6.77
N ASP A 33 7.45 1.53 6.76
CA ASP A 33 6.45 0.46 6.67
C ASP A 33 6.56 -0.28 5.32
N VAL A 34 6.61 0.48 4.23
CA VAL A 34 6.73 -0.07 2.86
C VAL A 34 8.05 -0.81 2.67
N PHE A 35 9.15 -0.28 3.23
CA PHE A 35 10.46 -0.88 3.15
C PHE A 35 10.51 -2.24 3.84
N LEU A 36 9.94 -2.34 5.05
CA LEU A 36 9.84 -3.61 5.77
C LEU A 36 8.92 -4.62 5.06
N ASP A 37 7.77 -4.18 4.55
CA ASP A 37 6.84 -5.05 3.82
C ASP A 37 7.47 -5.63 2.55
N VAL A 38 8.18 -4.79 1.79
CA VAL A 38 8.89 -5.24 0.58
C VAL A 38 10.04 -6.18 0.95
N TRP A 39 10.78 -5.92 2.03
CA TRP A 39 11.85 -6.82 2.49
C TRP A 39 11.29 -8.20 2.87
N ARG A 40 10.20 -8.24 3.65
CA ARG A 40 9.50 -9.49 4.02
C ARG A 40 9.03 -10.26 2.80
N ARG A 41 8.47 -9.58 1.81
CA ARG A 41 8.03 -10.19 0.55
C ARG A 41 9.20 -10.72 -0.29
N THR A 42 10.35 -10.04 -0.23
CA THR A 42 11.54 -10.38 -1.02
C THR A 42 12.33 -11.53 -0.40
N ASN A 43 12.50 -11.55 0.93
CA ASN A 43 13.26 -12.56 1.65
C ASN A 43 12.65 -12.89 3.02
N PRO A 44 11.52 -13.60 3.07
CA PRO A 44 10.79 -13.87 4.31
C PRO A 44 11.61 -14.70 5.30
N GLN A 45 12.44 -15.63 4.81
CA GLN A 45 13.30 -16.47 5.66
C GLN A 45 14.36 -15.65 6.40
N GLN A 46 15.00 -14.70 5.72
CA GLN A 46 15.99 -13.82 6.35
C GLN A 46 15.37 -12.98 7.47
N VAL A 47 14.20 -12.38 7.20
CA VAL A 47 13.50 -11.58 8.23
C VAL A 47 13.10 -12.47 9.41
N SER A 48 12.51 -13.64 9.16
CA SER A 48 12.09 -14.58 10.21
C SER A 48 13.25 -15.05 11.10
N GLN A 49 14.41 -15.39 10.50
CA GLN A 49 15.60 -15.78 11.26
C GLN A 49 16.15 -14.64 12.11
N LEU A 50 16.19 -13.42 11.58
CA LEU A 50 16.64 -12.24 12.33
C LEU A 50 15.69 -11.90 13.48
N GLN A 51 14.38 -12.02 13.26
CA GLN A 51 13.38 -11.83 14.32
C GLN A 51 13.62 -12.78 15.48
N GLN A 52 13.80 -14.07 15.19
CA GLN A 52 14.08 -15.07 16.21
C GLN A 52 15.40 -14.79 16.93
N LYS A 53 16.46 -14.45 16.18
CA LYS A 53 17.80 -14.20 16.74
C LYS A 53 17.84 -12.96 17.63
N LEU A 54 17.17 -11.88 17.23
CA LEU A 54 17.19 -10.61 17.94
C LEU A 54 16.12 -10.53 19.02
N SER A 55 15.29 -11.57 19.18
CA SER A 55 14.09 -11.56 20.02
C SER A 55 13.18 -10.36 19.74
N VAL A 56 13.23 -9.85 18.51
CA VAL A 56 12.41 -8.71 18.10
C VAL A 56 11.07 -9.25 17.65
N ALA A 57 10.05 -8.94 18.43
CA ALA A 57 8.68 -9.04 17.99
C ALA A 57 8.48 -8.03 16.83
N LEU A 58 8.53 -8.51 15.59
CA LEU A 58 7.89 -7.81 14.46
C LEU A 58 6.54 -8.47 14.10
N PRO A 59 5.56 -8.56 15.01
CA PRO A 59 4.20 -8.70 14.53
C PRO A 59 3.93 -7.56 13.54
N SER A 60 3.11 -7.82 12.52
CA SER A 60 2.60 -6.72 11.70
C SER A 60 2.00 -5.65 12.63
N PRO A 61 1.93 -4.38 12.22
CA PRO A 61 1.19 -3.38 12.99
C PRO A 61 -0.19 -3.88 13.43
N GLU A 62 -0.83 -4.69 12.58
CA GLU A 62 -2.08 -5.42 12.88
C GLU A 62 -1.94 -6.40 14.04
N VAL A 63 -0.96 -7.31 14.03
CA VAL A 63 -0.80 -8.29 15.11
C VAL A 63 -0.31 -7.62 16.40
N LYS A 64 0.54 -6.59 16.32
CA LYS A 64 0.97 -5.79 17.48
C LYS A 64 -0.25 -5.13 18.11
N MET A 65 -1.08 -4.50 17.28
CA MET A 65 -2.26 -3.80 17.78
C MET A 65 -3.34 -4.74 18.28
N GLN A 66 -3.52 -5.91 17.65
CA GLN A 66 -4.41 -6.96 18.16
C GLN A 66 -3.96 -7.45 19.54
N ALA A 67 -2.66 -7.64 19.75
CA ALA A 67 -2.11 -7.98 21.07
C ALA A 67 -2.35 -6.86 22.09
N VAL A 68 -2.06 -5.60 21.73
CA VAL A 68 -2.34 -4.44 22.60
C VAL A 68 -3.84 -4.35 22.95
N VAL A 69 -4.72 -4.48 21.97
CA VAL A 69 -6.17 -4.45 22.17
C VAL A 69 -6.64 -5.61 23.05
N HIS A 70 -6.04 -6.79 22.92
CA HIS A 70 -6.29 -7.95 23.78
C HIS A 70 -5.81 -7.70 25.21
N ASP A 71 -4.59 -7.18 25.40
CA ASP A 71 -4.01 -6.90 26.71
C ASP A 71 -4.76 -5.78 27.45
N LEU A 72 -5.35 -4.84 26.71
CA LEU A 72 -6.27 -3.83 27.24
C LEU A 72 -7.66 -4.38 27.60
N GLY A 73 -7.94 -5.65 27.32
CA GLY A 73 -9.26 -6.26 27.52
C GLY A 73 -10.35 -5.71 26.59
N ALA A 74 -9.98 -4.95 25.56
CA ALA A 74 -10.91 -4.27 24.66
C ALA A 74 -11.22 -5.09 23.39
N ALA A 75 -10.61 -6.26 23.21
CA ALA A 75 -10.75 -7.07 22.00
C ALA A 75 -12.19 -7.39 21.59
N PRO A 76 -13.11 -7.79 22.48
CA PRO A 76 -14.49 -8.06 22.09
C PRO A 76 -15.20 -6.80 21.57
N ALA A 77 -15.06 -5.68 22.27
CA ALA A 77 -15.69 -4.41 21.90
C ALA A 77 -15.13 -3.86 20.58
N ILE A 78 -13.80 -3.92 20.39
CA ILE A 78 -13.18 -3.50 19.13
C ILE A 78 -13.59 -4.42 17.98
N HIS A 79 -13.71 -5.73 18.20
CA HIS A 79 -14.17 -6.66 17.17
C HIS A 79 -15.60 -6.34 16.72
N GLU A 80 -16.50 -6.07 17.66
CA GLU A 80 -17.89 -5.70 17.38
C GLU A 80 -17.96 -4.37 16.58
N LEU A 81 -17.17 -3.37 16.97
CA LEU A 81 -17.10 -2.10 16.22
C LEU A 81 -16.54 -2.29 14.80
N LEU A 82 -15.55 -3.17 14.62
CA LEU A 82 -15.04 -3.51 13.30
C LEU A 82 -16.08 -4.22 12.43
N GLN A 83 -16.90 -5.10 13.02
CA GLN A 83 -18.04 -5.72 12.32
C GLN A 83 -19.10 -4.69 11.96
N GLU A 84 -19.50 -3.82 12.90
CA GLU A 84 -20.45 -2.71 12.65
C GLU A 84 -19.99 -1.83 11.47
N ALA A 85 -18.69 -1.50 11.42
CA ALA A 85 -18.11 -0.73 10.33
C ALA A 85 -18.01 -1.50 9.00
N ALA A 86 -17.81 -2.82 9.03
CA ALA A 86 -17.79 -3.66 7.82
C ALA A 86 -19.20 -3.84 7.23
N GLU A 87 -20.22 -3.91 8.09
CA GLU A 87 -21.62 -4.00 7.70
C GLU A 87 -22.20 -2.65 7.30
N ALA A 88 -21.60 -1.55 7.74
CA ALA A 88 -22.01 -0.20 7.41
C ALA A 88 -22.27 -0.02 5.90
N GLU A 89 -23.40 0.61 5.62
CA GLU A 89 -23.75 1.07 4.29
C GLU A 89 -23.27 2.50 4.09
N THR A 90 -23.27 3.34 5.12
CA THR A 90 -22.89 4.75 4.97
C THR A 90 -21.63 5.10 5.74
N ILE A 91 -20.94 6.15 5.28
CA ILE A 91 -19.79 6.68 6.02
C ILE A 91 -20.18 7.25 7.39
N HIS A 92 -21.44 7.69 7.54
CA HIS A 92 -21.96 8.16 8.82
C HIS A 92 -21.98 7.02 9.86
N GLN A 93 -22.40 5.82 9.45
CA GLN A 93 -22.35 4.63 10.32
C GLN A 93 -20.92 4.26 10.70
N VAL A 94 -19.98 4.34 9.76
CA VAL A 94 -18.55 4.14 10.07
C VAL A 94 -18.03 5.21 11.04
N ALA A 95 -18.43 6.47 10.88
CA ALA A 95 -18.06 7.55 11.80
C ALA A 95 -18.67 7.37 13.20
N GLN A 96 -19.88 6.82 13.30
CA GLN A 96 -20.51 6.47 14.57
C GLN A 96 -19.74 5.33 15.26
N ALA A 97 -19.37 4.26 14.54
CA ALA A 97 -18.55 3.18 15.07
C ALA A 97 -17.16 3.72 15.52
N GLN A 98 -16.56 4.61 14.73
CA GLN A 98 -15.29 5.25 15.06
C GLN A 98 -15.37 6.07 16.36
N ALA A 99 -16.44 6.83 16.56
CA ALA A 99 -16.62 7.64 17.78
C ALA A 99 -16.69 6.78 19.06
N LYS A 100 -17.17 5.53 18.95
CA LYS A 100 -17.25 4.59 20.07
C LYS A 100 -15.90 3.96 20.43
N VAL A 101 -14.91 3.95 19.53
CA VAL A 101 -13.59 3.33 19.76
C VAL A 101 -12.92 3.91 21.02
N VAL A 102 -12.94 5.24 21.17
CA VAL A 102 -12.36 5.94 22.32
C VAL A 102 -13.01 5.53 23.65
N GLN A 103 -14.30 5.21 23.61
CA GLN A 103 -15.12 4.83 24.77
C GLN A 103 -14.94 3.35 25.14
N SER A 104 -14.61 2.50 24.16
CA SER A 104 -14.33 1.08 24.35
C SER A 104 -12.95 0.78 24.97
N LEU A 105 -12.09 1.80 25.12
CA LEU A 105 -10.76 1.65 25.71
C LEU A 105 -10.78 1.97 27.21
N PRO A 106 -10.04 1.23 28.05
CA PRO A 106 -9.93 1.54 29.48
C PRO A 106 -9.48 2.97 29.73
N VAL A 107 -10.07 3.63 30.73
CA VAL A 107 -9.72 5.02 31.13
C VAL A 107 -8.25 5.13 31.55
N THR A 108 -7.67 4.03 32.04
CA THR A 108 -6.26 3.90 32.45
C THR A 108 -5.28 3.75 31.29
N THR A 109 -5.75 3.68 30.04
CA THR A 109 -4.88 3.53 28.86
C THR A 109 -4.03 4.78 28.64
N PRO A 110 -2.70 4.66 28.49
CA PRO A 110 -1.83 5.80 28.18
C PRO A 110 -2.26 6.54 26.91
N PRO A 111 -2.15 7.89 26.84
CA PRO A 111 -2.60 8.67 25.70
C PRO A 111 -1.98 8.26 24.36
N GLU A 112 -0.70 7.89 24.37
CA GLU A 112 0.04 7.46 23.17
C GLU A 112 -0.53 6.14 22.62
N ILE A 113 -0.67 5.13 23.47
CA ILE A 113 -1.29 3.84 23.12
C ILE A 113 -2.73 4.04 22.66
N LYS A 114 -3.47 4.93 23.32
CA LYS A 114 -4.85 5.26 22.94
C LYS A 114 -4.92 5.84 21.52
N ALA A 115 -4.02 6.75 21.17
CA ALA A 115 -3.95 7.33 19.83
C ALA A 115 -3.60 6.28 18.77
N GLU A 116 -2.64 5.40 19.06
CA GLU A 116 -2.25 4.31 18.15
C GLU A 116 -3.39 3.32 17.89
N VAL A 117 -4.09 2.88 18.95
CA VAL A 117 -5.24 1.97 18.82
C VAL A 117 -6.36 2.63 18.03
N VAL A 118 -6.70 3.89 18.34
CA VAL A 118 -7.74 4.63 17.60
C VAL A 118 -7.38 4.75 16.13
N GLN A 119 -6.13 5.12 15.83
CA GLN A 119 -5.65 5.24 14.45
C GLN A 119 -5.73 3.91 13.70
N PHE A 120 -5.29 2.82 14.34
CA PHE A 120 -5.32 1.48 13.78
C PHE A 120 -6.74 1.01 13.47
N VAL A 121 -7.63 1.09 14.45
CA VAL A 121 -9.03 0.64 14.31
C VAL A 121 -9.73 1.48 13.25
N THR A 122 -9.57 2.81 13.28
CA THR A 122 -10.10 3.72 12.25
C THR A 122 -9.59 3.35 10.84
N SER A 123 -8.29 3.11 10.69
CA SER A 123 -7.70 2.70 9.42
C SER A 123 -8.31 1.38 8.93
N THR A 124 -8.51 0.42 9.83
CA THR A 124 -9.07 -0.90 9.52
C THR A 124 -10.53 -0.79 9.08
N MET A 125 -11.35 -0.01 9.79
CA MET A 125 -12.74 0.30 9.42
C MET A 125 -12.82 0.92 8.02
N HIS A 126 -11.99 1.92 7.73
CA HIS A 126 -11.98 2.58 6.41
C HIS A 126 -11.50 1.66 5.29
N LYS A 127 -10.51 0.80 5.53
CA LYS A 127 -10.06 -0.21 4.55
C LYS A 127 -11.19 -1.21 4.27
N GLY A 128 -11.80 -1.77 5.31
CA GLY A 128 -12.89 -2.74 5.17
C GLY A 128 -14.10 -2.16 4.43
N PHE A 129 -14.51 -0.94 4.80
CA PHE A 129 -15.56 -0.21 4.09
C PHE A 129 -15.18 0.07 2.63
N GLY A 130 -13.94 0.50 2.38
CA GLY A 130 -13.42 0.77 1.04
C GLY A 130 -13.51 -0.44 0.11
N VAL A 131 -13.06 -1.61 0.57
CA VAL A 131 -13.11 -2.87 -0.21
C VAL A 131 -14.56 -3.25 -0.54
N LYS A 132 -15.49 -3.14 0.41
CA LYS A 132 -16.92 -3.43 0.17
C LYS A 132 -17.52 -2.48 -0.87
N GLN A 133 -17.13 -1.20 -0.86
CA GLN A 133 -17.67 -0.20 -1.79
C GLN A 133 -17.00 -0.20 -3.17
N GLU A 134 -15.83 -0.83 -3.36
CA GLU A 134 -15.18 -0.93 -4.68
C GLU A 134 -16.11 -1.60 -5.71
N SER A 135 -16.76 -2.70 -5.35
CA SER A 135 -17.75 -3.36 -6.21
C SER A 135 -18.93 -2.45 -6.56
N ALA A 136 -19.47 -1.73 -5.57
CA ALA A 136 -20.59 -0.81 -5.76
C ALA A 136 -20.21 0.39 -6.66
N GLY A 137 -18.98 0.91 -6.52
CA GLY A 137 -18.45 1.98 -7.36
C GLY A 137 -18.33 1.57 -8.82
N ILE A 138 -17.84 0.35 -9.08
CA ILE A 138 -17.75 -0.21 -10.44
C ILE A 138 -19.15 -0.44 -11.04
N GLU A 139 -20.07 -1.05 -10.29
CA GLU A 139 -21.44 -1.31 -10.75
C GLU A 139 -22.16 -0.03 -11.18
N GLN A 140 -22.08 1.02 -10.38
CA GLN A 140 -22.66 2.32 -10.71
C GLN A 140 -21.99 2.99 -11.92
N TYR A 141 -20.68 2.83 -12.07
CA TYR A 141 -19.98 3.31 -13.26
C TYR A 141 -20.53 2.63 -14.51
N GLN A 142 -20.68 1.30 -14.49
CA GLN A 142 -21.25 0.56 -15.61
C GLN A 142 -22.67 1.00 -15.94
N GLU A 143 -23.52 1.17 -14.93
CA GLU A 143 -24.93 1.56 -15.10
C GLU A 143 -25.03 2.97 -15.71
N LYS A 144 -24.31 3.95 -15.14
CA LYS A 144 -24.35 5.34 -15.63
C LYS A 144 -23.77 5.49 -17.03
N ARG A 145 -22.73 4.73 -17.36
CA ARG A 145 -22.03 4.85 -18.65
C ARG A 145 -22.55 3.88 -19.71
N LYS A 146 -23.32 2.86 -19.32
CA LYS A 146 -23.69 1.74 -20.17
C LYS A 146 -22.47 1.03 -20.78
N ILE A 147 -21.39 0.94 -20.01
CA ILE A 147 -20.12 0.30 -20.38
C ILE A 147 -19.91 -0.92 -19.48
N GLU A 148 -19.38 -2.01 -20.03
CA GLU A 148 -19.02 -3.20 -19.28
C GLU A 148 -17.55 -3.12 -18.83
N VAL A 149 -17.31 -3.16 -17.52
CA VAL A 149 -15.98 -3.22 -16.91
C VAL A 149 -15.57 -4.69 -16.77
N LYS A 150 -14.55 -5.09 -17.55
CA LYS A 150 -13.99 -6.44 -17.61
C LYS A 150 -12.71 -6.54 -16.75
N GLU A 151 -12.22 -7.76 -16.54
CA GLU A 151 -10.93 -8.05 -15.88
C GLU A 151 -10.79 -7.53 -14.42
N ARG A 152 -11.89 -7.48 -13.68
CA ARG A 152 -11.92 -6.93 -12.31
C ARG A 152 -11.09 -7.76 -11.33
N ASN A 153 -9.97 -7.24 -10.84
CA ASN A 153 -9.15 -7.89 -9.81
C ASN A 153 -8.66 -9.33 -10.15
N LEU A 154 -8.78 -9.74 -11.42
CA LEU A 154 -8.50 -11.12 -11.85
C LEU A 154 -7.02 -11.36 -12.15
N VAL A 155 -6.35 -10.38 -12.76
CA VAL A 155 -4.99 -10.56 -13.30
C VAL A 155 -3.99 -9.69 -12.56
N PHE A 156 -3.02 -10.32 -11.91
CA PHE A 156 -1.85 -9.62 -11.37
C PHE A 156 -0.87 -9.33 -12.51
N SER A 157 -0.82 -8.07 -12.93
CA SER A 157 0.09 -7.62 -13.98
C SER A 157 1.39 -7.11 -13.37
N LYS A 158 2.52 -7.35 -14.02
CA LYS A 158 3.83 -6.90 -13.55
C LYS A 158 4.77 -6.56 -14.71
N LYS A 159 5.67 -5.62 -14.48
CA LYS A 159 6.69 -5.20 -15.43
C LYS A 159 8.01 -4.92 -14.72
N LYS A 160 9.12 -5.34 -15.35
CA LYS A 160 10.47 -5.10 -14.83
C LYS A 160 10.84 -3.64 -15.07
N ILE A 161 11.40 -3.00 -14.03
CA ILE A 161 11.96 -1.65 -14.07
C ILE A 161 13.47 -1.72 -14.28
N ALA A 162 14.16 -2.47 -13.42
CA ALA A 162 15.63 -2.49 -13.40
C ALA A 162 16.18 -3.81 -12.87
N SER A 163 17.50 -3.95 -12.96
CA SER A 163 18.27 -4.99 -12.28
C SER A 163 19.31 -4.34 -11.37
N VAL A 164 19.22 -4.60 -10.07
CA VAL A 164 20.08 -4.02 -9.03
C VAL A 164 20.59 -5.11 -8.11
N GLY A 165 21.90 -5.15 -7.87
CA GLY A 165 22.51 -6.06 -6.89
C GLY A 165 22.18 -7.55 -7.05
N GLY A 166 21.88 -8.02 -8.26
CA GLY A 166 21.47 -9.41 -8.55
C GLY A 166 19.96 -9.68 -8.40
N TYR A 167 19.16 -8.64 -8.17
CA TYR A 167 17.70 -8.69 -8.09
C TYR A 167 17.07 -8.00 -9.30
N GLU A 168 15.93 -8.52 -9.77
CA GLU A 168 15.06 -7.79 -10.68
C GLU A 168 14.08 -6.94 -9.87
N VAL A 169 14.06 -5.63 -10.09
CA VAL A 169 13.07 -4.71 -9.53
C VAL A 169 11.89 -4.69 -10.45
N LEU A 170 10.72 -5.10 -9.96
CA LEU A 170 9.47 -5.15 -10.71
C LEU A 170 8.43 -4.28 -10.03
N VAL A 171 7.58 -3.65 -10.83
CA VAL A 171 6.30 -3.10 -10.37
C VAL A 171 5.18 -4.06 -10.74
N GLY A 172 4.16 -4.15 -9.89
CA GLY A 172 3.00 -4.97 -10.19
C GLY A 172 1.77 -4.62 -9.37
N GLY A 173 0.62 -5.16 -9.76
CA GLY A 173 -0.62 -4.94 -9.03
C GLY A 173 -1.81 -5.56 -9.75
N LYS A 174 -2.97 -5.46 -9.10
CA LYS A 174 -4.27 -5.81 -9.67
C LYS A 174 -5.01 -4.52 -9.98
N ILE A 175 -5.59 -4.45 -11.16
CA ILE A 175 -6.43 -3.33 -11.57
C ILE A 175 -7.88 -3.58 -11.15
N ASP A 176 -8.62 -2.51 -10.86
CA ASP A 176 -10.03 -2.60 -10.50
C ASP A 176 -10.87 -3.02 -11.71
N GLY A 177 -10.43 -2.65 -12.92
CA GLY A 177 -10.93 -3.24 -14.15
C GLY A 177 -10.41 -2.55 -15.41
N ARG A 178 -10.94 -3.00 -16.55
CA ARG A 178 -10.75 -2.38 -17.87
C ARG A 178 -12.08 -2.09 -18.52
N ALA A 179 -12.15 -0.94 -19.19
CA ALA A 179 -13.27 -0.55 -20.02
C ALA A 179 -12.74 0.19 -21.25
N ASP A 180 -13.26 -0.15 -22.44
CA ASP A 180 -12.91 0.51 -23.72
C ASP A 180 -11.40 0.67 -23.97
N GLY A 181 -10.60 -0.35 -23.63
CA GLY A 181 -9.15 -0.34 -23.80
C GLY A 181 -8.38 0.46 -22.75
N LYS A 182 -9.07 1.07 -21.78
CA LYS A 182 -8.49 1.85 -20.68
C LYS A 182 -8.47 1.05 -19.39
N VAL A 183 -7.50 1.34 -18.54
CA VAL A 183 -7.51 0.88 -17.15
C VAL A 183 -8.41 1.81 -16.32
N ILE A 184 -9.23 1.19 -15.46
CA ILE A 184 -10.09 1.88 -14.52
C ILE A 184 -9.53 1.67 -13.11
N GLU A 185 -9.34 2.77 -12.38
CA GLU A 185 -9.01 2.78 -10.95
C GLU A 185 -10.15 3.46 -10.19
N VAL A 186 -10.72 2.78 -9.22
CA VAL A 186 -11.85 3.25 -8.42
C VAL A 186 -11.36 3.75 -7.06
N LYS A 187 -11.79 4.96 -6.68
CA LYS A 187 -11.51 5.54 -5.36
C LYS A 187 -12.81 5.84 -4.64
N ASN A 188 -13.06 5.11 -3.56
CA ASN A 188 -14.14 5.42 -2.64
C ASN A 188 -13.76 6.64 -1.79
N ARG A 189 -14.42 7.77 -2.08
CA ARG A 189 -14.25 9.03 -1.37
C ARG A 189 -15.27 9.13 -0.25
N LEU A 190 -14.79 9.63 0.89
CA LEU A 190 -15.60 9.71 2.11
C LEU A 190 -16.40 11.01 2.22
N LYS A 191 -15.81 12.14 1.79
CA LYS A 191 -16.35 13.48 2.06
C LYS A 191 -16.73 14.26 0.81
N ARG A 192 -15.93 14.16 -0.24
CA ARG A 192 -16.09 14.92 -1.49
C ARG A 192 -15.28 14.30 -2.61
N PHE A 193 -15.64 14.63 -3.84
CA PHE A 193 -14.75 14.48 -4.99
C PHE A 193 -13.53 15.39 -4.85
N ILE A 194 -12.38 14.96 -5.35
CA ILE A 194 -11.12 15.69 -5.22
C ILE A 194 -10.74 16.29 -6.58
N THR A 195 -10.49 17.60 -6.60
CA THR A 195 -10.04 18.34 -7.79
C THR A 195 -9.00 19.37 -7.38
N PRO A 196 -7.77 19.35 -7.93
CA PRO A 196 -7.24 18.32 -8.83
C PRO A 196 -7.06 16.98 -8.10
N LEU A 197 -6.93 15.87 -8.85
CA LEU A 197 -6.66 14.56 -8.25
C LEU A 197 -5.36 14.59 -7.43
N PRO A 198 -5.29 13.90 -6.28
CA PRO A 198 -4.07 13.81 -5.50
C PRO A 198 -2.93 13.15 -6.28
N LYS A 199 -1.70 13.62 -6.09
CA LYS A 199 -0.51 13.07 -6.77
C LYS A 199 -0.31 11.57 -6.50
N TYR A 200 -0.68 11.08 -5.31
CA TYR A 200 -0.55 9.66 -5.01
C TYR A 200 -1.52 8.78 -5.80
N ASP A 201 -2.72 9.27 -6.07
CA ASP A 201 -3.70 8.56 -6.89
C ASP A 201 -3.24 8.54 -8.36
N ILE A 202 -2.72 9.68 -8.83
CA ILE A 202 -2.13 9.80 -10.18
C ILE A 202 -0.95 8.84 -10.33
N ALA A 203 0.00 8.83 -9.38
CA ALA A 203 1.19 7.97 -9.45
C ALA A 203 0.85 6.47 -9.46
N GLN A 204 -0.15 6.05 -8.69
CA GLN A 204 -0.64 4.67 -8.73
C GLN A 204 -1.21 4.33 -10.12
N LEU A 205 -2.04 5.20 -10.69
CA LEU A 205 -2.60 5.00 -12.03
C LEU A 205 -1.52 5.01 -13.13
N GLN A 206 -0.55 5.95 -13.07
CA GLN A 206 0.62 5.96 -13.96
C GLN A 206 1.37 4.63 -13.90
N THR A 207 1.48 4.00 -12.72
CA THR A 207 2.10 2.68 -12.59
C THR A 207 1.34 1.62 -13.39
N TYR A 208 0.01 1.61 -13.37
CA TYR A 208 -0.76 0.69 -14.20
C TYR A 208 -0.63 0.98 -15.70
N LEU A 209 -0.64 2.25 -16.10
CA LEU A 209 -0.39 2.64 -17.49
C LEU A 209 0.97 2.13 -17.98
N TYR A 210 2.01 2.29 -17.17
CA TYR A 210 3.34 1.76 -17.47
C TYR A 210 3.36 0.23 -17.60
N ILE A 211 2.78 -0.49 -16.62
CA ILE A 211 2.73 -1.96 -16.60
C ILE A 211 2.03 -2.49 -17.85
N LEU A 212 0.94 -1.84 -18.24
CA LEU A 212 0.05 -2.29 -19.31
C LEU A 212 0.39 -1.70 -20.69
N GLY A 213 1.30 -0.74 -20.77
CA GLY A 213 1.66 -0.04 -22.01
C GLY A 213 0.52 0.82 -22.58
N LEU A 214 -0.33 1.38 -21.71
CA LEU A 214 -1.48 2.18 -22.11
C LEU A 214 -1.16 3.68 -22.09
N GLN A 215 -1.79 4.44 -22.98
CA GLN A 215 -1.61 5.90 -23.10
C GLN A 215 -2.62 6.71 -22.29
N GLU A 216 -3.68 6.07 -21.80
CA GLU A 216 -4.69 6.71 -20.96
C GLU A 216 -5.37 5.71 -20.02
N GLY A 217 -5.87 6.22 -18.90
CA GLY A 217 -6.68 5.52 -17.92
C GLY A 217 -7.75 6.45 -17.36
N GLU A 218 -8.67 5.89 -16.58
CA GLU A 218 -9.70 6.65 -15.90
C GLU A 218 -9.66 6.40 -14.40
N LEU A 219 -9.67 7.48 -13.63
CA LEU A 219 -9.89 7.41 -12.19
C LEU A 219 -11.34 7.75 -11.90
N VAL A 220 -12.04 6.81 -11.29
CA VAL A 220 -13.46 6.93 -10.93
C VAL A 220 -13.55 7.15 -9.42
N GLU A 221 -13.86 8.38 -9.02
CA GLU A 221 -14.19 8.70 -7.64
C GLU A 221 -15.65 8.35 -7.37
N HIS A 222 -15.90 7.52 -6.36
CA HIS A 222 -17.24 7.19 -5.89
C HIS A 222 -17.49 7.86 -4.53
N LEU A 223 -18.56 8.65 -4.42
CA LEU A 223 -18.96 9.33 -3.19
C LEU A 223 -20.33 8.81 -2.77
N LYS A 224 -20.40 8.27 -1.56
CA LYS A 224 -21.65 7.73 -1.01
C LYS A 224 -22.37 8.77 -0.15
N GLY A 225 -23.63 9.01 -0.47
CA GLY A 225 -24.61 9.79 0.29
C GLY A 225 -26.01 9.24 0.01
N ASP A 226 -27.06 10.00 0.31
CA ASP A 226 -28.47 9.59 0.06
C ASP A 226 -28.71 9.20 -1.41
N THR A 227 -27.96 9.86 -2.32
CA THR A 227 -27.77 9.41 -3.69
C THR A 227 -26.29 9.19 -3.95
N ALA A 228 -25.95 8.01 -4.44
CA ALA A 228 -24.58 7.68 -4.77
C ALA A 228 -24.11 8.41 -6.04
N GLN A 229 -22.97 9.09 -5.92
CA GLN A 229 -22.43 9.92 -6.97
C GLN A 229 -21.07 9.39 -7.42
N THR A 230 -20.78 9.58 -8.70
CA THR A 230 -19.52 9.12 -9.31
C THR A 230 -18.97 10.25 -10.17
N LYS A 231 -17.68 10.54 -10.03
CA LYS A 231 -16.95 11.47 -10.87
C LYS A 231 -15.80 10.73 -11.55
N MET A 232 -15.77 10.76 -12.87
CA MET A 232 -14.67 10.21 -13.64
C MET A 232 -13.72 11.32 -14.07
N THR A 233 -12.43 11.06 -13.93
CA THR A 233 -11.35 11.93 -14.42
C THR A 233 -10.44 11.10 -15.30
N LYS A 234 -10.26 11.53 -16.56
CA LYS A 234 -9.29 10.92 -17.47
C LYS A 234 -7.88 11.33 -17.07
N VAL A 235 -6.94 10.40 -17.15
CA VAL A 235 -5.53 10.62 -16.87
C VAL A 235 -4.73 10.04 -18.02
N SER A 236 -3.99 10.90 -18.72
CA SER A 236 -3.07 10.49 -19.78
C SER A 236 -1.77 9.96 -19.20
N TRP A 237 -1.10 9.08 -19.94
CA TRP A 237 0.26 8.67 -19.63
C TRP A 237 1.19 9.89 -19.56
N ASP A 238 1.93 9.98 -18.47
CA ASP A 238 2.86 11.06 -18.19
C ASP A 238 4.28 10.49 -18.10
N GLU A 239 4.96 10.47 -19.25
CA GLU A 239 6.32 9.96 -19.39
C GLU A 239 7.31 10.77 -18.53
N GLU A 240 7.10 12.08 -18.40
CA GLU A 240 7.97 12.95 -17.62
C GLU A 240 7.86 12.63 -16.12
N MET A 241 6.63 12.53 -15.59
CA MET A 241 6.39 12.08 -14.22
C MET A 241 7.02 10.71 -13.97
N TRP A 242 6.87 9.79 -14.92
CA TRP A 242 7.46 8.47 -14.80
C TRP A 242 8.98 8.52 -14.69
N GLN A 243 9.65 9.14 -15.67
CA GLN A 243 11.10 9.16 -15.79
C GLN A 243 11.79 10.01 -14.73
N GLN A 244 11.15 11.10 -14.29
CA GLN A 244 11.78 12.04 -13.35
C GLN A 244 11.37 11.81 -11.89
N GLN A 245 10.15 11.35 -11.63
CA GLN A 245 9.60 11.29 -10.27
C GLN A 245 9.33 9.87 -9.76
N ILE A 246 9.06 8.89 -10.64
CA ILE A 246 8.70 7.53 -10.21
C ILE A 246 9.88 6.58 -10.36
N GLU A 247 10.29 6.28 -11.58
CA GLU A 247 11.27 5.23 -11.88
C GLU A 247 12.59 5.38 -11.11
N PRO A 248 13.24 6.57 -11.04
CA PRO A 248 14.48 6.73 -10.28
C PRO A 248 14.33 6.38 -8.81
N TYR A 249 13.18 6.68 -8.19
CA TYR A 249 12.92 6.37 -6.79
C TYR A 249 12.73 4.87 -6.60
N LEU A 250 12.03 4.18 -7.51
CA LEU A 250 11.86 2.72 -7.46
C LEU A 250 13.20 1.98 -7.61
N VAL A 251 14.07 2.45 -8.51
CA VAL A 251 15.41 1.89 -8.70
C VAL A 251 16.27 2.09 -7.45
N LYS A 252 16.30 3.31 -6.88
CA LYS A 252 17.04 3.60 -5.66
C LYS A 252 16.51 2.83 -4.46
N PHE A 253 15.19 2.70 -4.32
CA PHE A 253 14.57 1.85 -3.30
C PHE A 253 15.03 0.40 -3.42
N GLY A 254 15.01 -0.16 -4.64
CA GLY A 254 15.52 -1.50 -4.90
C GLY A 254 16.99 -1.64 -4.51
N SER A 255 17.83 -0.67 -4.88
CA SER A 255 19.25 -0.64 -4.50
C SER A 255 19.45 -0.62 -2.98
N ALA A 256 18.79 0.30 -2.28
CA ALA A 256 18.83 0.43 -0.83
C ALA A 256 18.43 -0.86 -0.13
N LEU A 257 17.38 -1.53 -0.61
CA LEU A 257 16.96 -2.82 -0.07
C LEU A 257 18.01 -3.92 -0.33
N THR A 258 18.67 -3.93 -1.48
CA THR A 258 19.77 -4.88 -1.72
C THR A 258 20.98 -4.64 -0.83
N HIS A 259 21.29 -3.39 -0.50
CA HIS A 259 22.34 -3.04 0.45
C HIS A 259 21.97 -3.52 1.86
N LEU A 260 20.74 -3.23 2.32
CA LEU A 260 20.23 -3.75 3.59
C LEU A 260 20.36 -5.28 3.64
N MET A 261 19.87 -6.00 2.63
CA MET A 261 19.85 -7.47 2.62
C MET A 261 21.25 -8.12 2.63
N LYS A 262 22.32 -7.37 2.32
CA LYS A 262 23.71 -7.83 2.36
C LYS A 262 24.42 -7.48 3.66
N ASP A 263 24.03 -6.40 4.32
CA ASP A 263 24.65 -5.92 5.54
C ASP A 263 23.91 -6.41 6.79
N LYS A 264 24.54 -7.33 7.53
CA LYS A 264 23.97 -7.92 8.76
C LYS A 264 23.81 -6.91 9.89
N THR A 265 24.69 -5.90 9.96
CA THR A 265 24.62 -4.85 10.98
C THR A 265 23.44 -3.95 10.68
N ALA A 266 23.34 -3.45 9.45
CA ALA A 266 22.21 -2.62 9.03
C ALA A 266 20.86 -3.33 9.18
N GLN A 267 20.80 -4.65 8.94
CA GLN A 267 19.63 -5.49 9.20
C GLN A 267 19.21 -5.46 10.67
N SER A 268 20.15 -5.70 11.58
CA SER A 268 19.88 -5.71 13.02
C SER A 268 19.45 -4.33 13.51
N ASP A 269 20.20 -3.29 13.14
CA ASP A 269 19.90 -1.91 13.50
C ASP A 269 18.50 -1.52 13.03
N TYR A 270 18.17 -1.78 11.77
CA TYR A 270 16.85 -1.47 11.20
C TYR A 270 15.70 -2.14 11.96
N LEU A 271 15.85 -3.41 12.34
CA LEU A 271 14.81 -4.16 13.04
C LEU A 271 14.64 -3.76 14.50
N GLN A 272 15.69 -3.25 15.15
CA GLN A 272 15.67 -2.83 16.55
C GLN A 272 15.33 -1.34 16.72
N SER A 273 15.39 -0.57 15.63
CA SER A 273 15.10 0.85 15.59
C SER A 273 13.62 1.20 15.59
N ASP A 274 13.29 2.39 16.11
CA ASP A 274 11.99 3.03 15.90
C ASP A 274 11.84 3.58 14.47
N GLY A 275 10.65 4.09 14.12
CA GLY A 275 10.37 4.59 12.77
C GLY A 275 11.25 5.76 12.32
N GLY A 276 11.66 6.64 13.24
CA GLY A 276 12.54 7.76 12.93
C GLY A 276 13.96 7.29 12.58
N GLN A 277 14.49 6.36 13.37
CA GLN A 277 15.79 5.74 13.12
C GLN A 277 15.78 4.88 11.86
N GLN A 278 14.71 4.10 11.63
CA GLN A 278 14.52 3.32 10.40
C GLN A 278 14.58 4.20 9.15
N LYS A 279 13.97 5.37 9.21
CA LYS A 279 14.00 6.34 8.11
C LYS A 279 15.41 6.85 7.82
N GLU A 280 16.22 7.13 8.85
CA GLU A 280 17.62 7.55 8.66
C GLU A 280 18.50 6.42 8.11
N ILE A 281 18.28 5.18 8.55
CA ILE A 281 18.93 4.00 7.96
C ILE A 281 18.57 3.87 6.48
N ILE A 282 17.28 3.97 6.13
CA ILE A 282 16.83 3.95 4.73
C ILE A 282 17.51 5.06 3.94
N ARG A 283 17.58 6.28 4.48
CA ARG A 283 18.21 7.43 3.83
C ARG A 283 19.69 7.20 3.54
N TYR A 284 20.42 6.65 4.51
CA TYR A 284 21.83 6.29 4.35
C TYR A 284 22.02 5.21 3.27
N LEU A 285 21.16 4.19 3.24
CA LEU A 285 21.19 3.15 2.21
C LEU A 285 20.81 3.71 0.82
N TRP A 286 19.95 4.72 0.78
CA TRP A 286 19.52 5.40 -0.45
C TRP A 286 20.61 6.27 -1.07
N SER A 287 21.56 6.78 -0.26
CA SER A 287 22.71 7.56 -0.74
C SER A 287 23.85 6.69 -1.24
N GLN A 288 23.79 5.37 -1.06
CA GLN A 288 24.76 4.43 -1.63
C GLN A 288 24.63 4.37 -3.16
N GLU A 289 25.73 4.07 -3.84
CA GLU A 289 25.72 3.92 -5.30
C GLU A 289 24.77 2.81 -5.75
N VAL A 290 24.10 3.05 -6.88
CA VAL A 290 23.22 2.07 -7.52
C VAL A 290 24.07 1.13 -8.35
N HIS A 291 24.26 -0.10 -7.86
CA HIS A 291 24.96 -1.13 -8.63
C HIS A 291 24.01 -1.80 -9.63
N HIS A 292 24.00 -1.28 -10.86
CA HIS A 292 23.35 -1.95 -11.98
C HIS A 292 24.07 -3.26 -12.30
N THR A 293 23.30 -4.34 -12.39
CA THR A 293 23.79 -5.60 -12.97
C THR A 293 23.27 -5.67 -14.40
N GLY A 294 24.18 -5.55 -15.37
CA GLY A 294 23.90 -5.73 -16.81
C GLY A 294 23.40 -7.13 -17.16
#